data_AF-A0A2L0CUR1-F1
#
_entry.id   AF-A0A2L0CUR1-F1
#
_cell.length_a   1.000
_cell.length_b   1.000
_cell.length_c   1.000
_cell.angle_alpha   90.00
_cell.angle_beta   90.00
_cell.angle_gamma   90.00
#
_symmetry.space_group_name_H-M   'P 1'
#
loop_
_entity.id
_entity.type
_entity.pdbx_description
1 polymer ?
#
loop_
_entity_poly.entity_id
_entity_poly.type
_entity_poly.pdbx_seq_one_letter_code
_entity_poly.pdbx_strand_id
1 'polypeptide(L)'
;FETKLINTLIVKFLLVPMFRNVTLKCLTEIAGVRVSNYDDMVMNSFVQTMVQLETMLPLDTDIKSAYARGSDQEQNFIQNLALFLYTFLIEHGRLAETAGQIQVLRNALRYLVVISEVEDVEIFKICLEYWNSFTSELYREVPMAGSNLIFFARRRGLYDDLLNKVRYIMISRMAKPEEVLVVETDTGEVVREFMKDTDSINLYKNMRETLVYLTHLDYADTERIMTIKLQNQVNGSEWSWKNLNTLCWAIGSISGAMHEEDEKRFLVTVIKDLLGLCEQKRGKDNKAIIASNIMYVVGQYPRFLRAHWKFLKTVVNKLFEFMHETHDGVQD
;
A
#
# COMPACT_ATOMS: atom_id res chain seq x y z
N PHE A 1 4.28 -31.84 -14.41
CA PHE A 1 3.52 -32.23 -13.22
C PHE A 1 3.54 -33.73 -12.94
N GLU A 2 3.70 -34.61 -13.94
CA GLU A 2 3.68 -36.07 -13.77
C GLU A 2 4.97 -36.70 -13.20
N THR A 3 6.06 -35.94 -13.12
CA THR A 3 7.36 -36.42 -12.63
C THR A 3 7.57 -36.03 -11.16
N LYS A 4 8.58 -36.64 -10.50
CA LYS A 4 9.00 -36.29 -9.13
C LYS A 4 9.78 -34.97 -9.03
N LEU A 5 9.83 -34.17 -10.09
CA LEU A 5 10.65 -32.96 -10.17
C LEU A 5 10.29 -31.94 -9.08
N ILE A 6 9.01 -31.58 -8.98
CA ILE A 6 8.52 -30.58 -8.01
C ILE A 6 8.85 -30.98 -6.58
N ASN A 7 8.51 -32.22 -6.20
CA ASN A 7 8.83 -32.74 -4.88
C ASN A 7 10.34 -32.76 -4.60
N THR A 8 11.17 -33.04 -5.61
CA THR A 8 12.64 -33.01 -5.47
C THR A 8 13.14 -31.58 -5.24
N LEU A 9 12.62 -30.60 -6.00
CA LEU A 9 12.95 -29.18 -5.82
C LEU A 9 12.63 -28.73 -4.39
N ILE A 10 11.40 -28.97 -3.92
CA ILE A 10 10.94 -28.53 -2.61
C ILE A 10 11.71 -29.22 -1.47
N VAL A 11 11.80 -30.55 -1.49
CA VAL A 11 12.33 -31.31 -0.34
C VAL A 11 13.86 -31.33 -0.30
N LYS A 12 14.54 -31.35 -1.46
CA LYS A 12 16.01 -31.52 -1.49
C LYS A 12 16.79 -30.22 -1.65
N PHE A 13 16.22 -29.21 -2.32
CA PHE A 13 17.01 -28.04 -2.74
C PHE A 13 16.52 -26.74 -2.10
N LEU A 14 15.23 -26.57 -1.83
CA LEU A 14 14.68 -25.31 -1.31
C LEU A 14 15.27 -24.92 0.06
N LEU A 15 15.44 -25.88 0.98
CA LEU A 15 16.00 -25.61 2.31
C LEU A 15 17.50 -25.30 2.28
N VAL A 16 18.22 -25.77 1.26
CA VAL A 16 19.68 -25.66 1.18
C VAL A 16 20.06 -24.25 0.71
N PRO A 17 20.75 -23.42 1.53
CA PRO A 17 20.97 -22.01 1.24
C PRO A 17 21.59 -21.73 -0.14
N MET A 18 22.55 -22.56 -0.58
CA MET A 18 23.22 -22.39 -1.87
C MET A 18 22.30 -22.63 -3.09
N PHE A 19 21.22 -23.39 -2.93
CA PHE A 19 20.28 -23.74 -4.02
C PHE A 19 18.93 -23.04 -3.89
N ARG A 20 18.61 -22.49 -2.71
CA ARG A 20 17.32 -21.90 -2.36
C ARG A 20 16.79 -20.92 -3.40
N ASN A 21 17.59 -19.93 -3.78
CA ASN A 21 17.18 -18.88 -4.72
C ASN A 21 16.82 -19.43 -6.10
N VAL A 22 17.68 -20.27 -6.68
CA VAL A 22 17.45 -20.87 -8.00
C VAL A 22 16.24 -21.81 -7.95
N THR A 23 16.12 -22.58 -6.87
CA THR A 23 14.97 -23.49 -6.66
C THR A 23 13.66 -22.71 -6.62
N LEU A 24 13.60 -21.60 -5.88
CA LEU A 24 12.40 -20.78 -5.77
C LEU A 24 12.04 -20.10 -7.10
N LYS A 25 13.02 -19.68 -7.89
CA LYS A 25 12.79 -19.21 -9.26
C LYS A 25 12.16 -20.30 -10.13
N CYS A 26 12.67 -21.53 -10.10
CA CYS A 26 12.05 -22.64 -10.82
C CYS A 26 10.60 -22.92 -10.34
N LEU A 27 10.35 -22.87 -9.03
CA LEU A 27 9.00 -23.02 -8.48
C LEU A 27 8.07 -21.88 -8.91
N THR A 28 8.59 -20.67 -9.07
CA THR A 28 7.84 -19.50 -9.59
C THR A 28 7.40 -19.73 -11.03
N GLU A 29 8.31 -20.18 -11.90
CA GLU A 29 7.97 -20.51 -13.29
C GLU A 29 6.92 -21.63 -13.36
N ILE A 30 7.04 -22.65 -12.51
CA ILE A 30 6.06 -23.74 -12.43
C ILE A 30 4.70 -23.23 -11.94
N ALA A 31 4.68 -22.31 -10.98
CA ALA A 31 3.46 -21.68 -10.46
C ALA A 31 2.78 -20.75 -11.47
N GLY A 32 3.48 -20.32 -12.52
CA GLY A 32 2.90 -19.54 -13.61
C GLY A 32 2.14 -20.36 -14.66
N VAL A 33 2.17 -21.69 -14.57
CA VAL A 33 1.63 -22.58 -15.60
C VAL A 33 0.12 -22.76 -15.45
N ARG A 34 -0.65 -22.19 -16.38
CA ARG A 34 -2.12 -22.32 -16.45
C ARG A 34 -2.55 -23.64 -17.10
N VAL A 35 -2.72 -24.70 -16.31
CA VAL A 35 -3.26 -25.99 -16.80
C VAL A 35 -4.24 -26.60 -15.80
N SER A 36 -5.54 -26.55 -16.14
CA SER A 36 -6.65 -27.02 -15.28
C SER A 36 -6.61 -28.52 -14.94
N ASN A 37 -5.92 -29.32 -15.76
CA ASN A 37 -5.84 -30.77 -15.54
C ASN A 37 -4.91 -31.17 -14.39
N TYR A 38 -4.18 -30.22 -13.81
CA TYR A 38 -3.19 -30.46 -12.76
C TYR A 38 -3.45 -29.63 -11.49
N ASP A 39 -4.68 -29.14 -11.29
CA ASP A 39 -5.06 -28.31 -10.14
C ASP A 39 -4.62 -28.91 -8.79
N ASP A 40 -4.85 -30.21 -8.57
CA ASP A 40 -4.43 -30.91 -7.35
C ASP A 40 -2.90 -30.90 -7.17
N MET A 41 -2.15 -31.06 -8.25
CA MET A 41 -0.68 -31.06 -8.22
C MET A 41 -0.11 -29.67 -7.98
N VAL A 42 -0.70 -28.65 -8.60
CA VAL A 42 -0.37 -27.24 -8.37
C VAL A 42 -0.63 -26.88 -6.91
N MET A 43 -1.80 -27.22 -6.38
CA MET A 43 -2.14 -26.96 -4.98
C MET A 43 -1.23 -27.71 -4.01
N ASN A 44 -0.95 -28.99 -4.25
CA ASN A 44 -0.02 -29.75 -3.40
C ASN A 44 1.39 -29.14 -3.43
N SER A 45 1.86 -28.69 -4.61
CA SER A 45 3.15 -28.02 -4.73
C SER A 45 3.23 -26.72 -3.92
N PHE A 46 2.14 -25.94 -3.93
CA PHE A 46 2.04 -24.70 -3.15
C PHE A 46 2.03 -24.98 -1.66
N VAL A 47 1.19 -25.92 -1.20
CA VAL A 47 1.13 -26.32 0.22
C VAL A 47 2.49 -26.80 0.72
N GLN A 48 3.17 -27.67 -0.03
CA GLN A 48 4.49 -28.16 0.35
C GLN A 48 5.55 -27.04 0.36
N THR A 49 5.50 -26.13 -0.61
CA THR A 49 6.41 -24.97 -0.66
C THR A 49 6.20 -24.07 0.55
N MET A 50 4.94 -23.76 0.88
CA MET A 50 4.58 -22.93 2.04
C MET A 50 5.02 -23.56 3.38
N VAL A 51 4.89 -24.88 3.54
CA VAL A 51 5.40 -25.59 4.72
C VAL A 51 6.91 -25.41 4.85
N GLN A 52 7.68 -25.54 3.77
CA GLN A 52 9.12 -25.31 3.82
C GLN A 52 9.45 -23.83 4.08
N LEU A 53 8.71 -22.89 3.49
CA LEU A 53 8.88 -21.45 3.73
C LEU A 53 8.67 -21.10 5.21
N GLU A 54 7.64 -21.63 5.86
CA GLU A 54 7.36 -21.39 7.28
C GLU A 54 8.46 -21.92 8.21
N THR A 55 9.20 -22.96 7.79
CA THR A 55 10.37 -23.43 8.54
C THR A 55 11.60 -22.55 8.36
N MET A 56 11.79 -21.96 7.17
CA MET A 56 12.95 -21.12 6.87
C MET A 56 12.76 -19.67 7.34
N LEU A 57 11.54 -19.17 7.29
CA LEU A 57 11.19 -17.78 7.54
C LEU A 57 9.88 -17.73 8.32
N PRO A 58 9.89 -17.92 9.65
CA PRO A 58 8.69 -17.84 10.47
C PRO A 58 7.90 -16.53 10.27
N LEU A 59 6.56 -16.59 10.29
CA LEU A 59 5.68 -15.45 10.01
C LEU A 59 5.76 -14.28 11.02
N ASP A 60 6.37 -14.51 12.18
CA ASP A 60 6.68 -13.52 13.21
C ASP A 60 8.04 -12.83 13.00
N THR A 61 8.81 -13.25 12.00
CA THR A 61 10.06 -12.60 11.62
C THR A 61 9.81 -11.18 11.14
N ASP A 62 10.55 -10.22 11.68
CA ASP A 62 10.60 -8.85 11.14
C ASP A 62 11.40 -8.85 9.82
N ILE A 63 10.70 -9.13 8.71
CA ILE A 63 11.29 -9.21 7.37
C ILE A 63 11.89 -7.86 6.96
N LYS A 64 11.26 -6.75 7.32
CA LYS A 64 11.76 -5.41 7.00
C LYS A 64 13.16 -5.20 7.57
N SER A 65 13.34 -5.49 8.86
CA SER A 65 14.64 -5.38 9.53
C SER A 65 15.64 -6.45 9.06
N ALA A 66 15.18 -7.67 8.80
CA ALA A 66 16.03 -8.75 8.32
C ALA A 66 16.59 -8.45 6.92
N TYR A 67 15.76 -7.91 6.03
CA TYR A 67 16.16 -7.50 4.68
C TYR A 67 17.23 -6.40 4.71
N ALA A 68 17.02 -5.37 5.54
CA ALA A 68 17.95 -4.24 5.67
C ALA A 68 19.36 -4.64 6.16
N ARG A 69 19.46 -5.72 6.94
CA ARG A 69 20.74 -6.26 7.44
C ARG A 69 21.22 -7.51 6.68
N GLY A 70 20.40 -8.00 5.75
CA GLY A 70 20.64 -9.25 5.04
C GLY A 70 21.75 -9.11 4.01
N SER A 71 22.36 -10.24 3.70
CA SER A 71 23.25 -10.38 2.54
C SER A 71 22.49 -10.27 1.22
N ASP A 72 23.20 -10.05 0.12
CA ASP A 72 22.62 -10.07 -1.23
C ASP A 72 21.81 -11.35 -1.50
N GLN A 73 22.26 -12.50 -1.00
CA GLN A 73 21.55 -13.76 -1.18
C GLN A 73 20.20 -13.80 -0.43
N GLU A 74 20.12 -13.20 0.75
CA GLU A 74 18.90 -13.12 1.56
C GLU A 74 17.95 -12.08 0.99
N GLN A 75 18.45 -10.93 0.55
CA GLN A 75 17.64 -9.93 -0.14
C GLN A 75 17.04 -10.48 -1.45
N ASN A 76 17.86 -11.16 -2.26
CA ASN A 76 17.40 -11.87 -3.44
C ASN A 76 16.35 -12.94 -3.11
N PHE A 77 16.47 -13.62 -1.96
CA PHE A 77 15.48 -14.60 -1.53
C PHE A 77 14.12 -13.96 -1.23
N ILE A 78 14.10 -12.82 -0.54
CA ILE A 78 12.85 -12.10 -0.28
C ILE A 78 12.20 -11.61 -1.58
N GLN A 79 13.00 -11.11 -2.53
CA GLN A 79 12.48 -10.73 -3.85
C GLN A 79 11.90 -11.93 -4.62
N ASN A 80 12.63 -13.06 -4.65
CA ASN A 80 12.15 -14.29 -5.30
C ASN A 80 10.88 -14.84 -4.62
N LEU A 81 10.76 -14.66 -3.30
CA LEU A 81 9.56 -15.03 -2.55
C LEU A 81 8.37 -14.12 -2.91
N ALA A 82 8.60 -12.81 -3.04
CA ALA A 82 7.57 -11.87 -3.51
C ALA A 82 7.05 -12.29 -4.90
N LEU A 83 7.96 -12.61 -5.83
CA LEU A 83 7.61 -13.08 -7.17
C LEU A 83 6.85 -14.41 -7.15
N PHE A 84 7.32 -15.39 -6.39
CA PHE A 84 6.63 -16.68 -6.24
C PHE A 84 5.19 -16.50 -5.76
N LEU A 85 5.00 -15.72 -4.68
CA LEU A 85 3.69 -15.47 -4.10
C LEU A 85 2.80 -14.68 -5.05
N TYR A 86 3.31 -13.61 -5.66
CA TYR A 86 2.61 -12.85 -6.69
C TYR A 86 2.11 -13.78 -7.81
N THR A 87 3.02 -14.54 -8.42
CA THR A 87 2.69 -15.40 -9.57
C THR A 87 1.65 -16.44 -9.18
N PHE A 88 1.86 -17.16 -8.08
CA PHE A 88 0.91 -18.18 -7.65
C PHE A 88 -0.47 -17.59 -7.33
N LEU A 89 -0.52 -16.47 -6.61
CA LEU A 89 -1.79 -15.88 -6.18
C LEU A 89 -2.57 -15.26 -7.35
N ILE A 90 -1.89 -14.68 -8.34
CA ILE A 90 -2.52 -14.19 -9.57
C ILE A 90 -3.12 -15.35 -10.37
N GLU A 91 -2.39 -16.45 -10.53
CA GLU A 91 -2.78 -17.55 -11.40
C GLU A 91 -3.76 -18.53 -10.75
N HIS A 92 -3.57 -18.78 -9.46
CA HIS A 92 -4.21 -19.89 -8.74
C HIS A 92 -4.86 -19.47 -7.42
N GLY A 93 -4.97 -18.17 -7.11
CA GLY A 93 -5.56 -17.67 -5.86
C GLY A 93 -6.99 -18.18 -5.63
N ARG A 94 -7.84 -18.16 -6.65
CA ARG A 94 -9.22 -18.69 -6.57
C ARG A 94 -9.28 -20.20 -6.33
N LEU A 95 -8.32 -20.95 -6.88
CA LEU A 95 -8.21 -22.38 -6.62
C LEU A 95 -7.84 -22.63 -5.15
N ALA A 96 -6.93 -21.84 -4.59
CA ALA A 96 -6.54 -21.93 -3.18
C ALA A 96 -7.69 -21.60 -2.21
N GLU A 97 -8.62 -20.72 -2.60
CA GLU A 97 -9.84 -20.44 -1.83
C GLU A 97 -10.81 -21.62 -1.80
N THR A 98 -11.00 -22.31 -2.93
CA THR A 98 -12.02 -23.37 -3.09
C THR A 98 -11.52 -24.76 -2.70
N ALA A 99 -10.22 -25.03 -2.82
CA ALA A 99 -9.60 -26.33 -2.53
C ALA A 99 -9.48 -26.67 -1.03
N GLY A 100 -10.12 -25.90 -0.14
CA GLY A 100 -10.11 -26.15 1.31
C GLY A 100 -8.81 -25.82 2.03
N GLN A 101 -7.84 -25.18 1.36
CA GLN A 101 -6.52 -24.81 1.91
C GLN A 101 -6.46 -23.35 2.37
N ILE A 102 -7.56 -22.83 2.92
CA ILE A 102 -7.72 -21.41 3.26
C ILE A 102 -6.64 -20.91 4.24
N GLN A 103 -6.16 -21.77 5.14
CA GLN A 103 -5.12 -21.38 6.11
C GLN A 103 -3.77 -21.13 5.43
N VAL A 104 -3.41 -21.96 4.44
CA VAL A 104 -2.17 -21.80 3.67
C VAL A 104 -2.23 -20.54 2.81
N LEU A 105 -3.39 -20.29 2.17
CA LEU A 105 -3.64 -19.06 1.45
C LEU A 105 -3.49 -17.82 2.36
N ARG A 106 -4.09 -17.86 3.56
CA ARG A 106 -3.95 -16.78 4.55
C ARG A 106 -2.50 -16.54 4.94
N ASN A 107 -1.72 -17.60 5.15
CA ASN A 107 -0.30 -17.47 5.48
C ASN A 107 0.50 -16.86 4.31
N ALA A 108 0.23 -17.27 3.07
CA ALA A 108 0.84 -16.68 1.88
C ALA A 108 0.53 -15.18 1.74
N LEU A 109 -0.74 -14.79 1.91
CA LEU A 109 -1.13 -13.38 1.90
C LEU A 109 -0.49 -12.60 3.05
N ARG A 110 -0.35 -13.21 4.23
CA ARG A 110 0.37 -12.60 5.36
C ARG A 110 1.84 -12.37 5.05
N TYR A 111 2.53 -13.32 4.40
CA TYR A 111 3.89 -13.09 3.90
C TYR A 111 3.94 -11.91 2.95
N LEU A 112 3.01 -11.83 2.01
CA LEU A 112 3.00 -10.73 1.05
C LEU A 112 2.79 -9.38 1.76
N VAL A 113 1.98 -9.32 2.81
CA VAL A 113 1.83 -8.11 3.65
C VAL A 113 3.15 -7.72 4.32
N VAL A 114 3.83 -8.65 4.99
CA VAL A 114 5.09 -8.31 5.69
C VAL A 114 6.24 -8.02 4.71
N ILE A 115 6.24 -8.62 3.52
CA ILE A 115 7.18 -8.29 2.44
C ILE A 115 6.90 -6.88 1.89
N SER A 116 5.62 -6.47 1.83
CA SER A 116 5.23 -5.12 1.39
C SER A 116 5.74 -4.00 2.32
N GLU A 117 6.23 -4.33 3.52
CA GLU A 117 6.86 -3.38 4.46
C GLU A 117 8.35 -3.17 4.21
N VAL A 118 8.99 -4.02 3.38
CA VAL A 118 10.41 -3.91 3.02
C VAL A 118 10.67 -2.61 2.26
N GLU A 119 11.70 -1.87 2.68
CA GLU A 119 12.10 -0.59 2.08
C GLU A 119 12.92 -0.79 0.78
N ASP A 120 12.35 -1.51 -0.17
CA ASP A 120 12.86 -1.70 -1.53
C ASP A 120 11.73 -1.42 -2.54
N VAL A 121 12.01 -0.58 -3.54
CA VAL A 121 10.99 -0.10 -4.49
C VAL A 121 10.56 -1.21 -5.45
N GLU A 122 11.48 -2.07 -5.88
CA GLU A 122 11.19 -3.13 -6.85
C GLU A 122 10.38 -4.26 -6.20
N ILE A 123 10.72 -4.64 -4.97
CA ILE A 123 9.90 -5.58 -4.17
C ILE A 123 8.52 -5.00 -3.92
N PHE A 124 8.43 -3.71 -3.57
CA PHE A 124 7.16 -3.06 -3.31
C PHE A 124 6.27 -3.01 -4.57
N LYS A 125 6.84 -2.75 -5.75
CA LYS A 125 6.10 -2.78 -7.03
C LYS A 125 5.48 -4.15 -7.30
N ILE A 126 6.21 -5.24 -7.07
CA ILE A 126 5.69 -6.62 -7.21
C ILE A 126 4.48 -6.84 -6.29
N CYS A 127 4.61 -6.47 -5.02
CA CYS A 127 3.51 -6.61 -4.06
C CYS A 127 2.32 -5.72 -4.41
N LEU A 128 2.57 -4.46 -4.82
CA LEU A 128 1.55 -3.50 -5.20
C LEU A 128 0.75 -3.98 -6.41
N GLU A 129 1.39 -4.59 -7.39
CA GLU A 129 0.71 -5.14 -8.56
C GLU A 129 -0.29 -6.23 -8.16
N TYR A 130 0.11 -7.13 -7.25
CA TYR A 130 -0.83 -8.09 -6.67
C TYR A 130 -1.99 -7.40 -5.93
N TRP A 131 -1.67 -6.46 -5.02
CA TRP A 131 -2.70 -5.81 -4.21
C TRP A 131 -3.69 -5.02 -5.06
N ASN A 132 -3.23 -4.36 -6.12
CA ASN A 132 -4.09 -3.69 -7.08
C ASN A 132 -5.05 -4.68 -7.75
N SER A 133 -4.52 -5.77 -8.33
CA SER A 133 -5.34 -6.80 -8.98
C SER A 133 -6.36 -7.41 -8.01
N PHE A 134 -5.92 -7.79 -6.81
CA PHE A 134 -6.77 -8.43 -5.80
C PHE A 134 -7.88 -7.51 -5.30
N THR A 135 -7.55 -6.26 -4.97
CA THR A 135 -8.55 -5.28 -4.50
C THR A 135 -9.50 -4.85 -5.61
N SER A 136 -9.03 -4.77 -6.87
CA SER A 136 -9.89 -4.57 -8.03
C SER A 136 -10.86 -5.73 -8.23
N GLU A 137 -10.43 -6.98 -8.05
CA GLU A 137 -11.30 -8.16 -8.15
C GLU A 137 -12.39 -8.10 -7.08
N LEU A 138 -12.01 -7.91 -5.82
CA LEU A 138 -12.96 -7.81 -4.70
C LEU A 138 -13.95 -6.65 -4.88
N TYR A 139 -13.50 -5.52 -5.41
CA TYR A 139 -14.37 -4.37 -5.70
C TYR A 139 -15.38 -4.68 -6.82
N ARG A 140 -14.94 -5.33 -7.91
CA ARG A 140 -15.84 -5.70 -9.03
C ARG A 140 -16.88 -6.73 -8.64
N GLU A 141 -16.62 -7.53 -7.62
CA GLU A 141 -17.52 -8.57 -7.14
C GLU A 141 -18.64 -8.07 -6.22
N VAL A 142 -18.61 -6.80 -5.78
CA VAL A 142 -19.66 -6.23 -4.92
C VAL A 142 -21.03 -6.39 -5.61
N PRO A 143 -21.92 -7.28 -5.11
CA PRO A 143 -23.18 -7.57 -5.78
C PRO A 143 -24.14 -6.38 -5.67
N MET A 144 -24.79 -6.01 -6.78
CA MET A 144 -25.74 -4.89 -6.80
C MET A 144 -27.04 -5.17 -6.02
N ALA A 145 -27.43 -6.44 -5.79
CA ALA A 145 -28.52 -6.86 -4.88
C ALA A 145 -28.61 -8.41 -4.73
N GLY A 146 -29.30 -8.89 -3.68
CA GLY A 146 -29.78 -10.29 -3.56
C GLY A 146 -28.99 -11.23 -2.63
N SER A 147 -29.27 -12.54 -2.68
CA SER A 147 -28.63 -13.59 -1.86
C SER A 147 -27.10 -13.68 -2.03
N ASN A 148 -26.58 -13.16 -3.15
CA ASN A 148 -25.15 -13.05 -3.43
C ASN A 148 -24.42 -12.10 -2.45
N LEU A 149 -25.12 -11.17 -1.80
CA LEU A 149 -24.55 -10.28 -0.79
C LEU A 149 -24.01 -11.05 0.42
N ILE A 150 -24.67 -12.14 0.83
CA ILE A 150 -24.25 -12.93 1.99
C ILE A 150 -22.99 -13.74 1.68
N PHE A 151 -22.92 -14.34 0.49
CA PHE A 151 -21.73 -15.07 0.04
C PHE A 151 -20.54 -14.14 -0.17
N PHE A 152 -20.76 -12.98 -0.77
CA PHE A 152 -19.75 -11.93 -0.93
C PHE A 152 -19.24 -11.42 0.42
N ALA A 153 -20.14 -11.09 1.35
CA ALA A 153 -19.77 -10.65 2.69
C ALA A 153 -18.95 -11.70 3.44
N ARG A 154 -19.25 -12.99 3.25
CA ARG A 154 -18.46 -14.09 3.83
C ARG A 154 -17.06 -14.20 3.24
N ARG A 155 -16.90 -14.13 1.90
CA ARG A 155 -15.58 -14.17 1.24
C ARG A 155 -14.74 -12.96 1.67
N ARG A 156 -15.32 -11.76 1.63
CA ARG A 156 -14.65 -10.53 2.05
C ARG A 156 -14.22 -10.58 3.52
N GLY A 157 -15.08 -11.05 4.41
CA GLY A 157 -14.77 -11.19 5.85
C GLY A 157 -13.56 -12.08 6.13
N LEU A 158 -13.14 -12.94 5.19
CA LEU A 158 -11.91 -13.72 5.33
C LEU A 158 -10.64 -12.87 5.25
N TYR A 159 -10.75 -11.67 4.68
CA TYR A 159 -9.64 -10.78 4.33
C TYR A 159 -9.65 -9.46 5.10
N ASP A 160 -10.65 -9.18 5.94
CA ASP A 160 -10.78 -7.86 6.59
C ASP A 160 -9.52 -7.44 7.38
N ASP A 161 -8.99 -8.31 8.23
CA ASP A 161 -7.75 -8.06 8.98
C ASP A 161 -6.55 -7.79 8.08
N LEU A 162 -6.53 -8.45 6.91
CA LEU A 162 -5.45 -8.33 5.95
C LEU A 162 -5.58 -7.03 5.15
N LEU A 163 -6.78 -6.72 4.66
CA LEU A 163 -7.06 -5.48 3.94
C LEU A 163 -6.82 -4.25 4.83
N ASN A 164 -7.09 -4.36 6.14
CA ASN A 164 -6.71 -3.32 7.10
C ASN A 164 -5.19 -3.04 7.09
N LYS A 165 -4.36 -4.09 7.12
CA LYS A 165 -2.89 -3.95 7.06
C LYS A 165 -2.44 -3.39 5.71
N VAL A 166 -3.03 -3.84 4.60
CA VAL A 166 -2.72 -3.31 3.27
C VAL A 166 -3.08 -1.82 3.18
N ARG A 167 -4.23 -1.38 3.72
CA ARG A 167 -4.57 0.05 3.83
C ARG A 167 -3.52 0.82 4.60
N TYR A 168 -3.08 0.31 5.75
CA TYR A 168 -2.05 0.94 6.56
C TYR A 168 -0.74 1.13 5.79
N ILE A 169 -0.32 0.12 5.02
CA ILE A 169 0.89 0.16 4.18
C ILE A 169 0.73 1.18 3.05
N MET A 170 -0.39 1.13 2.31
CA MET A 170 -0.66 2.07 1.21
C MET A 170 -0.66 3.52 1.68
N ILE A 171 -1.22 3.80 2.86
CA ILE A 171 -1.21 5.15 3.47
C ILE A 171 0.21 5.53 3.91
N SER A 172 0.92 4.63 4.58
CA SER A 172 2.23 4.94 5.17
C SER A 172 3.35 5.09 4.13
N ARG A 173 3.18 4.50 2.95
CA ARG A 173 4.18 4.47 1.87
C ARG A 173 3.76 5.20 0.61
N MET A 174 2.67 5.98 0.64
CA MET A 174 2.14 6.65 -0.54
C MET A 174 3.25 7.39 -1.29
N ALA A 175 3.36 7.14 -2.59
CA ALA A 175 4.33 7.82 -3.44
C ALA A 175 3.96 9.30 -3.64
N LYS A 176 4.96 10.12 -3.96
CA LYS A 176 4.76 11.55 -4.18
C LYS A 176 3.86 11.80 -5.40
N PRO A 177 2.77 12.56 -5.28
CA PRO A 177 1.93 12.98 -6.40
C PRO A 177 2.62 14.07 -7.25
N GLU A 178 2.19 14.23 -8.51
CA GLU A 178 2.85 15.16 -9.44
C GLU A 178 2.58 16.64 -9.13
N GLU A 179 1.53 16.94 -8.36
CA GLU A 179 1.14 18.28 -7.95
C GLU A 179 1.99 18.82 -6.79
N VAL A 180 2.79 17.97 -6.12
CA VAL A 180 3.63 18.37 -4.98
C VAL A 180 5.04 18.69 -5.46
N LEU A 181 5.39 19.98 -5.37
CA LEU A 181 6.68 20.51 -5.84
C LEU A 181 7.72 20.68 -4.73
N VAL A 182 7.27 20.77 -3.46
CA VAL A 182 8.14 20.92 -2.30
C VAL A 182 8.54 19.55 -1.77
N VAL A 183 9.85 19.28 -1.73
CA VAL A 183 10.38 17.99 -1.28
C VAL A 183 11.56 18.17 -0.33
N GLU A 184 11.74 17.19 0.55
CA GLU A 184 12.94 17.03 1.35
C GLU A 184 13.98 16.26 0.52
N THR A 185 15.19 16.80 0.42
CA THR A 185 16.34 16.16 -0.21
C THR A 185 17.03 15.18 0.74
N ASP A 186 17.91 14.34 0.22
CA ASP A 186 18.74 13.42 1.04
C ASP A 186 19.65 14.16 2.05
N THR A 187 19.92 15.44 1.83
CA THR A 187 20.67 16.30 2.74
C THR A 187 19.80 16.93 3.84
N GLY A 188 18.48 16.69 3.82
CA GLY A 188 17.51 17.26 4.75
C GLY A 188 17.09 18.69 4.42
N GLU A 189 17.44 19.20 3.24
CA GLU A 189 17.02 20.53 2.79
C GLU A 189 15.67 20.45 2.09
N VAL A 190 14.80 21.43 2.36
CA VAL A 190 13.52 21.58 1.67
C VAL A 190 13.76 22.37 0.38
N VAL A 191 13.58 21.70 -0.75
CA VAL A 191 13.82 22.28 -2.08
C VAL A 191 12.59 22.16 -2.96
N ARG A 192 12.65 22.86 -4.08
CA ARG A 192 11.68 22.77 -5.16
C ARG A 192 12.16 21.78 -6.22
N GLU A 193 11.33 20.82 -6.58
CA GLU A 193 11.60 19.83 -7.63
C GLU A 193 10.70 20.06 -8.84
N PHE A 194 11.30 20.23 -10.01
CA PHE A 194 10.58 20.38 -11.29
C PHE A 194 10.61 19.14 -12.18
N MET A 195 11.55 18.23 -11.91
CA MET A 195 11.73 17.04 -12.74
C MET A 195 10.66 16.01 -12.39
N LYS A 196 9.95 15.54 -13.43
CA LYS A 196 8.95 14.49 -13.30
C LYS A 196 9.60 13.15 -13.63
N ASP A 197 9.76 12.29 -12.64
CA ASP A 197 10.12 10.90 -12.85
C ASP A 197 8.87 10.07 -13.23
N THR A 198 8.90 9.49 -14.43
CA THR A 198 7.77 8.71 -14.97
C THR A 198 7.51 7.45 -14.16
N ASP A 199 8.55 6.82 -13.62
CA ASP A 199 8.42 5.60 -12.83
C ASP A 199 7.73 5.90 -11.48
N SER A 200 8.16 6.96 -10.80
CA SER A 200 7.51 7.48 -9.59
C SER A 200 6.05 7.87 -9.80
N ILE A 201 5.71 8.47 -10.96
CA ILE A 201 4.32 8.81 -11.32
C ILE A 201 3.46 7.56 -11.50
N ASN A 202 3.99 6.53 -12.17
CA ASN A 202 3.27 5.27 -12.36
C ASN A 202 3.07 4.55 -11.02
N LEU A 203 4.07 4.57 -10.15
CA LEU A 203 3.95 4.05 -8.79
C LEU A 203 2.82 4.76 -8.03
N TYR A 204 2.78 6.09 -8.04
CA TYR A 204 1.69 6.86 -7.43
C TYR A 204 0.32 6.49 -7.99
N LYS A 205 0.17 6.37 -9.32
CA LYS A 205 -1.10 5.98 -9.96
C LYS A 205 -1.58 4.61 -9.49
N ASN A 206 -0.68 3.62 -9.44
CA ASN A 206 -1.02 2.26 -8.98
C ASN A 206 -1.38 2.24 -7.48
N MET A 207 -0.66 2.98 -6.65
CA MET A 207 -0.97 3.11 -5.22
C MET A 207 -2.31 3.80 -4.99
N ARG A 208 -2.57 4.89 -5.71
CA ARG A 208 -3.85 5.62 -5.67
C ARG A 208 -5.01 4.72 -6.04
N GLU A 209 -4.92 4.01 -7.17
CA GLU A 209 -5.98 3.10 -7.62
C GLU A 209 -6.25 2.01 -6.57
N THR A 210 -5.20 1.38 -6.04
CA THR A 210 -5.30 0.37 -4.97
C THR A 210 -5.99 0.93 -3.73
N LEU A 211 -5.58 2.11 -3.26
CA LEU A 211 -6.16 2.74 -2.07
C LEU A 211 -7.61 3.18 -2.31
N VAL A 212 -7.97 3.60 -3.52
CA VAL A 212 -9.36 3.89 -3.91
C VAL A 212 -10.22 2.63 -3.85
N TYR A 213 -9.76 1.49 -4.35
CA TYR A 213 -10.49 0.22 -4.19
C TYR A 213 -10.66 -0.16 -2.73
N LEU A 214 -9.59 -0.07 -1.93
CA LEU A 214 -9.64 -0.35 -0.50
C LEU A 214 -10.60 0.57 0.26
N THR A 215 -10.71 1.84 -0.15
CA THR A 215 -11.64 2.82 0.42
C THR A 215 -13.08 2.48 0.07
N HIS A 216 -13.38 2.08 -1.17
CA HIS A 216 -14.73 1.63 -1.52
C HIS A 216 -15.12 0.34 -0.80
N LEU A 217 -14.16 -0.57 -0.58
CA LEU A 217 -14.39 -1.75 0.22
C LEU A 217 -14.74 -1.34 1.66
N ASP A 218 -13.92 -0.53 2.32
CA ASP A 218 -14.19 -0.08 3.69
C ASP A 218 -13.71 1.35 3.93
N TYR A 219 -14.61 2.31 3.74
CA TYR A 219 -14.27 3.72 3.90
C TYR A 219 -14.10 4.07 5.38
N ALA A 220 -14.84 3.41 6.28
CA ALA A 220 -14.78 3.68 7.72
C ALA A 220 -13.42 3.25 8.29
N ASP A 221 -12.90 2.10 7.87
CA ASP A 221 -11.56 1.66 8.24
C ASP A 221 -10.47 2.59 7.68
N THR A 222 -10.64 3.06 6.43
CA THR A 222 -9.73 4.03 5.81
C THR A 222 -9.73 5.37 6.56
N GLU A 223 -10.92 5.94 6.83
CA GLU A 223 -11.11 7.17 7.62
C GLU A 223 -10.47 7.03 9.00
N ARG A 224 -10.68 5.89 9.67
CA ARG A 224 -10.11 5.59 10.99
C ARG A 224 -8.59 5.57 10.97
N ILE A 225 -7.95 4.87 10.02
CA ILE A 225 -6.48 4.80 9.92
C ILE A 225 -5.91 6.19 9.67
N MET A 226 -6.45 6.93 8.69
CA MET A 226 -5.96 8.28 8.36
C MET A 226 -6.13 9.25 9.54
N THR A 227 -7.26 9.18 10.25
CA THR A 227 -7.52 10.01 11.43
C THR A 227 -6.54 9.71 12.57
N ILE A 228 -6.28 8.43 12.87
CA ILE A 228 -5.31 8.04 13.91
C ILE A 228 -3.91 8.53 13.55
N LYS A 229 -3.48 8.33 12.29
CA LYS A 229 -2.16 8.80 11.84
C LYS A 229 -2.04 10.32 11.89
N LEU A 230 -3.09 11.06 11.53
CA LEU A 230 -3.10 12.52 11.64
C LEU A 230 -2.99 12.98 13.10
N GLN A 231 -3.71 12.34 14.01
CA GLN A 231 -3.61 12.64 15.43
C GLN A 231 -2.20 12.37 15.98
N ASN A 232 -1.52 11.32 15.52
CA ASN A 232 -0.12 11.06 15.85
C ASN A 232 0.86 12.10 15.27
N GLN A 233 0.51 12.79 14.17
CA GLN A 233 1.26 13.96 13.70
C GLN A 233 1.04 15.17 14.61
N VAL A 234 -0.21 15.44 15.00
CA VAL A 234 -0.59 16.61 15.82
C VAL A 234 -0.03 16.53 17.23
N ASN A 235 -0.16 15.37 17.89
CA ASN A 235 0.35 15.16 19.24
C ASN A 235 1.89 15.02 19.29
N GLY A 236 2.53 14.84 18.14
CA GLY A 236 3.97 14.76 17.98
C GLY A 236 4.59 13.37 18.15
N SER A 237 3.81 12.31 18.39
CA SER A 237 4.33 10.95 18.60
C SER A 237 4.97 10.34 17.34
N GLU A 238 4.43 10.65 16.16
CA GLU A 238 4.94 10.19 14.87
C GLU A 238 5.35 11.35 13.94
N TRP A 239 5.52 12.56 14.49
CA TRP A 239 5.82 13.76 13.68
C TRP A 239 7.13 13.61 12.90
N SER A 240 7.03 13.64 11.58
CA SER A 240 8.15 13.84 10.66
C SER A 240 7.62 14.38 9.33
N TRP A 241 8.46 15.06 8.56
CA TRP A 241 8.06 15.57 7.23
C TRP A 241 7.62 14.44 6.32
N LYS A 242 8.41 13.35 6.27
CA LYS A 242 8.08 12.12 5.56
C LYS A 242 6.69 11.57 5.93
N ASN A 243 6.39 11.41 7.22
CA ASN A 243 5.13 10.81 7.66
C ASN A 243 3.92 11.71 7.39
N LEU A 244 4.06 13.03 7.56
CA LEU A 244 3.00 13.98 7.21
C LEU A 244 2.75 13.96 5.70
N ASN A 245 3.82 14.02 4.90
CA ASN A 245 3.76 14.00 3.44
C ASN A 245 3.02 12.77 2.94
N THR A 246 3.46 11.56 3.30
CA THR A 246 2.82 10.32 2.83
C THR A 246 1.36 10.22 3.27
N LEU A 247 1.03 10.65 4.49
CA LEU A 247 -0.34 10.72 4.97
C LEU A 247 -1.21 11.68 4.13
N CYS A 248 -0.74 12.91 3.90
CA CYS A 248 -1.50 13.91 3.15
C CYS A 248 -1.62 13.55 1.66
N TRP A 249 -0.59 12.93 1.08
CA TRP A 249 -0.65 12.35 -0.27
C TRP A 249 -1.71 11.26 -0.35
N ALA A 250 -1.77 10.37 0.64
CA ALA A 250 -2.78 9.33 0.72
C ALA A 250 -4.20 9.91 0.86
N ILE A 251 -4.37 10.92 1.72
CA ILE A 251 -5.63 11.65 1.88
C ILE A 251 -6.06 12.25 0.54
N GLY A 252 -5.22 13.02 -0.14
CA GLY A 252 -5.60 13.61 -1.43
C GLY A 252 -5.91 12.57 -2.51
N SER A 253 -5.21 11.42 -2.50
CA SER A 253 -5.35 10.38 -3.53
C SER A 253 -6.75 9.72 -3.56
N ILE A 254 -7.47 9.70 -2.43
CA ILE A 254 -8.80 9.07 -2.31
C ILE A 254 -9.97 10.03 -2.60
N SER A 255 -9.69 11.20 -3.17
CA SER A 255 -10.74 12.16 -3.55
C SER A 255 -11.81 11.52 -4.43
N GLY A 256 -13.08 11.68 -4.03
CA GLY A 256 -14.23 11.10 -4.73
C GLY A 256 -14.54 9.64 -4.40
N ALA A 257 -13.74 8.95 -3.57
CA ALA A 257 -14.01 7.57 -3.15
C ALA A 257 -15.01 7.47 -1.98
N MET A 258 -15.43 8.61 -1.41
CA MET A 258 -16.40 8.70 -0.32
C MET A 258 -17.69 9.41 -0.77
N HIS A 259 -18.80 9.07 -0.13
CA HIS A 259 -20.04 9.83 -0.24
C HIS A 259 -19.83 11.27 0.25
N GLU A 260 -20.55 12.22 -0.33
CA GLU A 260 -20.32 13.64 -0.12
C GLU A 260 -20.44 14.07 1.36
N GLU A 261 -21.36 13.47 2.12
CA GLU A 261 -21.53 13.76 3.56
C GLU A 261 -20.36 13.24 4.41
N ASP A 262 -19.91 12.00 4.15
CA ASP A 262 -18.76 11.41 4.83
C ASP A 262 -17.46 12.14 4.46
N GLU A 263 -17.25 12.42 3.17
CA GLU A 263 -16.12 13.19 2.66
C GLU A 263 -16.06 14.57 3.33
N LYS A 264 -17.20 15.24 3.45
CA LYS A 264 -17.31 16.53 4.14
C LYS A 264 -16.89 16.42 5.61
N ARG A 265 -17.42 15.43 6.36
CA ARG A 265 -17.07 15.23 7.78
C ARG A 265 -15.57 14.99 7.95
N PHE A 266 -15.02 14.11 7.12
CA PHE A 266 -13.62 13.74 7.12
C PHE A 266 -12.72 14.96 6.84
N LEU A 267 -12.99 15.71 5.76
CA LEU A 267 -12.17 16.85 5.36
C LEU A 267 -12.19 18.02 6.35
N VAL A 268 -13.33 18.29 6.99
CA VAL A 268 -13.40 19.31 8.03
C VAL A 268 -12.44 18.99 9.18
N THR A 269 -12.36 17.71 9.57
CA THR A 269 -11.43 17.25 10.61
C THR A 269 -9.98 17.38 10.14
N VAL A 270 -9.67 16.83 8.96
CA VAL A 270 -8.31 16.84 8.41
C VAL A 270 -7.74 18.25 8.32
N ILE A 271 -8.49 19.18 7.73
CA ILE A 271 -7.94 20.49 7.45
C ILE A 271 -7.87 21.35 8.72
N LYS A 272 -8.82 21.17 9.66
CA LYS A 272 -8.74 21.83 10.97
C LYS A 272 -7.47 21.40 11.72
N ASP A 273 -7.17 20.10 11.71
CA ASP A 273 -5.99 19.55 12.37
C ASP A 273 -4.69 20.00 11.68
N LEU A 274 -4.64 20.02 10.34
CA LEU A 274 -3.48 20.52 9.59
C LEU A 274 -3.24 22.02 9.80
N LEU A 275 -4.30 22.84 9.81
CA LEU A 275 -4.19 24.27 10.13
C LEU A 275 -3.69 24.48 11.58
N GLY A 276 -4.22 23.71 12.53
CA GLY A 276 -3.75 23.73 13.92
C GLY A 276 -2.28 23.33 14.04
N LEU A 277 -1.85 22.30 13.30
CA LEU A 277 -0.46 21.85 13.23
C LEU A 277 0.46 22.94 12.63
N CYS A 278 -0.01 23.65 11.61
CA CYS A 278 0.71 24.76 10.98
C CYS A 278 0.95 25.93 11.95
N GLU A 279 0.00 26.21 12.85
CA GLU A 279 0.14 27.23 13.89
C GLU A 279 1.03 26.74 15.05
N GLN A 280 0.97 25.45 15.38
CA GLN A 280 1.76 24.83 16.47
C GLN A 280 3.25 24.72 16.11
N LYS A 281 3.59 24.33 14.88
CA LYS A 281 4.97 24.08 14.45
C LYS A 281 5.67 25.38 14.06
N ARG A 282 6.91 25.53 14.52
CA ARG A 282 7.76 26.70 14.26
C ARG A 282 8.84 26.35 13.23
N GLY A 283 9.40 27.38 12.58
CA GLY A 283 10.46 27.21 11.58
C GLY A 283 9.90 27.23 10.15
N LYS A 284 10.67 27.81 9.23
CA LYS A 284 10.26 28.02 7.84
C LYS A 284 9.97 26.69 7.14
N ASP A 285 10.87 25.72 7.28
CA ASP A 285 10.76 24.41 6.62
C ASP A 285 9.53 23.62 7.09
N ASN A 286 9.29 23.60 8.42
CA ASN A 286 8.08 22.99 8.97
C ASN A 286 6.81 23.62 8.40
N LYS A 287 6.76 24.95 8.33
CA LYS A 287 5.61 25.67 7.78
C LYS A 287 5.45 25.40 6.28
N ALA A 288 6.54 25.37 5.52
CA ALA A 288 6.53 25.07 4.09
C ALA A 288 5.95 23.67 3.81
N ILE A 289 6.42 22.66 4.55
CA ILE A 289 5.93 21.27 4.41
C ILE A 289 4.45 21.16 4.78
N ILE A 290 4.02 21.74 5.90
CA ILE A 290 2.60 21.68 6.31
C ILE A 290 1.71 22.44 5.32
N ALA A 291 2.14 23.62 4.88
CA ALA A 291 1.44 24.42 3.88
C ALA A 291 1.28 23.63 2.57
N SER A 292 2.36 23.08 2.02
CA SER A 292 2.34 22.24 0.81
C SER A 292 1.32 21.10 0.92
N ASN A 293 1.25 20.43 2.06
CA ASN A 293 0.29 19.36 2.30
C ASN A 293 -1.16 19.84 2.38
N ILE A 294 -1.42 20.98 3.03
CA ILE A 294 -2.75 21.61 3.06
C ILE A 294 -3.17 21.99 1.63
N MET A 295 -2.28 22.63 0.89
CA MET A 295 -2.54 23.06 -0.50
C MET A 295 -2.86 21.87 -1.39
N TYR A 296 -2.05 20.80 -1.31
CA TYR A 296 -2.30 19.58 -2.04
C TYR A 296 -3.66 18.96 -1.69
N VAL A 297 -3.92 18.69 -0.40
CA VAL A 297 -5.19 18.09 0.04
C VAL A 297 -6.35 18.94 -0.45
N VAL A 298 -6.35 20.24 -0.18
CA VAL A 298 -7.47 21.11 -0.57
C VAL A 298 -7.64 21.16 -2.10
N GLY A 299 -6.55 21.19 -2.86
CA GLY A 299 -6.56 21.16 -4.33
C GLY A 299 -7.21 19.90 -4.91
N GLN A 300 -7.08 18.76 -4.23
CA GLN A 300 -7.69 17.49 -4.66
C GLN A 300 -9.20 17.40 -4.43
N TYR A 301 -9.81 18.28 -3.60
CA TYR A 301 -11.24 18.22 -3.24
C TYR A 301 -12.08 19.42 -3.73
N PRO A 302 -12.20 19.65 -5.05
CA PRO A 302 -12.96 20.78 -5.60
C PRO A 302 -14.48 20.67 -5.36
N ARG A 303 -15.02 19.46 -5.13
CA ARG A 303 -16.44 19.27 -4.76
C ARG A 303 -16.74 19.93 -3.40
N PHE A 304 -15.92 19.61 -2.39
CA PHE A 304 -16.04 20.17 -1.04
C PHE A 304 -15.92 21.71 -1.04
N LEU A 305 -14.91 22.25 -1.73
CA LEU A 305 -14.70 23.70 -1.80
C LEU A 305 -15.88 24.47 -2.41
N ARG A 306 -16.47 23.93 -3.49
CA ARG A 306 -17.63 24.53 -4.15
C ARG A 306 -18.86 24.59 -3.23
N ALA A 307 -19.02 23.61 -2.34
CA ALA A 307 -20.13 23.57 -1.38
C ALA A 307 -19.90 24.44 -0.13
N HIS A 308 -18.67 24.90 0.13
CA HIS A 308 -18.30 25.54 1.39
C HIS A 308 -17.54 26.87 1.21
N TRP A 309 -18.26 27.93 0.80
CA TRP A 309 -17.69 29.25 0.53
C TRP A 309 -16.81 29.84 1.63
N LYS A 310 -17.25 29.79 2.91
CA LYS A 310 -16.46 30.31 4.03
C LYS A 310 -15.10 29.60 4.11
N PHE A 311 -15.10 28.30 3.86
CA PHE A 311 -13.92 27.47 3.89
C PHE A 311 -12.97 27.80 2.73
N LEU A 312 -13.52 27.86 1.51
CA LEU A 312 -12.78 28.27 0.32
C LEU A 312 -12.11 29.64 0.54
N LYS A 313 -12.85 30.61 1.09
CA LYS A 313 -12.30 31.94 1.42
C LYS A 313 -11.12 31.86 2.41
N THR A 314 -11.24 31.06 3.48
CA THR A 314 -10.15 30.88 4.45
C THR A 314 -8.92 30.25 3.81
N VAL A 315 -9.11 29.20 2.99
CA VAL A 315 -8.01 28.56 2.27
C VAL A 315 -7.34 29.56 1.33
N VAL A 316 -8.10 30.26 0.49
CA VAL A 316 -7.55 31.23 -0.47
C VAL A 316 -6.79 32.35 0.25
N ASN A 317 -7.30 32.85 1.37
CA ASN A 317 -6.56 33.82 2.18
C ASN A 317 -5.25 33.22 2.72
N LYS A 318 -5.26 31.97 3.16
CA LYS A 318 -4.05 31.28 3.63
C LYS A 318 -3.06 31.03 2.49
N LEU A 319 -3.53 30.73 1.28
CA LEU A 319 -2.70 30.66 0.07
C LEU A 319 -2.01 32.00 -0.19
N PHE A 320 -2.75 33.12 -0.07
CA PHE A 320 -2.13 34.44 -0.18
C PHE A 320 -1.10 34.69 0.92
N GLU A 321 -1.34 34.27 2.16
CA GLU A 321 -0.31 34.34 3.21
C GLU A 321 0.94 33.53 2.83
N PHE A 322 0.76 32.31 2.31
CA PHE A 322 1.84 31.45 1.87
C PHE A 322 2.63 32.02 0.68
N MET A 323 1.99 32.75 -0.23
CA MET A 323 2.67 33.47 -1.31
C MET A 323 3.63 34.57 -0.80
N HIS A 324 3.45 35.07 0.42
CA HIS A 324 4.37 36.06 1.01
C HIS A 324 5.51 35.40 1.80
N GLU A 325 5.52 34.07 1.94
CA GLU A 325 6.65 33.35 2.54
C GLU A 325 7.85 33.37 1.60
N THR A 326 9.07 33.47 2.16
CA THR A 326 10.30 33.61 1.37
C THR A 326 10.85 32.29 0.82
N HIS A 327 10.08 31.20 0.87
CA HIS A 327 10.53 29.88 0.46
C HIS A 327 10.05 29.59 -0.96
N ASP A 328 10.96 29.45 -1.90
CA ASP A 328 10.66 29.40 -3.34
C ASP A 328 9.64 28.32 -3.71
N GLY A 329 9.69 27.13 -3.10
CA GLY A 329 8.73 26.07 -3.41
C GLY A 329 7.29 26.29 -2.90
N VAL A 330 7.05 27.25 -2.00
CA VAL A 330 5.71 27.49 -1.40
C VAL A 330 4.91 28.52 -2.19
N GLN A 331 5.59 29.39 -2.94
CA GLN A 331 4.95 30.48 -3.70
C GLN A 331 4.30 30.01 -5.01
N ASP A 332 4.81 28.93 -5.59
CA ASP A 332 4.31 28.28 -6.82
C ASP A 332 3.27 27.20 -6.52
#